data_AF-A0A382FD02-F1
#
_entry.id   AF-A0A382FD02-F1
#
_cell.length_a   1.000
_cell.length_b   1.000
_cell.length_c   1.000
_cell.angle_alpha   90.00
_cell.angle_beta   90.00
_cell.angle_gamma   90.00
#
_symmetry.space_group_name_H-M   'P 1'
#
loop_
_entity.id
_entity.type
_entity.pdbx_description
1 polymer ?
#
loop_
_entity_poly.entity_id
_entity_poly.type
_entity_poly.pdbx_seq_one_letter_code
_entity_poly.pdbx_strand_id
1 'polypeptide(L)' 'VNKKEPNKHDKCVVCHEITEYAEMDHILVRDFYIEGVGQLCQVCFDSASKEDQMVRYEESLKETDWGHQPS' A
#
# COMPACT_ATOMS: atom_id res chain seq x y z
N VAL A 1 16.09 21.89 -30.94
CA VAL A 1 16.10 20.77 -29.97
C VAL A 1 14.92 20.96 -29.04
N ASN A 2 13.86 20.17 -29.19
CA ASN A 2 12.77 20.14 -28.20
C ASN A 2 13.32 19.45 -26.95
N LYS A 3 13.60 20.23 -25.91
CA LYS A 3 13.93 19.69 -24.59
C LYS A 3 12.65 19.06 -24.04
N LYS A 4 12.55 17.73 -24.04
CA LYS A 4 11.54 17.04 -23.23
C LYS A 4 11.90 17.33 -21.78
N GLU A 5 11.00 17.97 -21.06
CA GLU A 5 11.15 18.12 -19.61
C GLU A 5 11.23 16.72 -18.99
N PRO A 6 12.09 16.51 -17.97
CA PRO A 6 12.16 15.21 -17.31
C PRO A 6 10.78 14.91 -16.71
N ASN A 7 10.23 13.73 -17.05
CA ASN A 7 8.94 13.30 -16.54
C ASN A 7 9.02 13.24 -15.00
N LYS A 8 8.16 14.00 -14.33
CA LYS A 8 8.21 14.12 -12.87
C LYS A 8 7.78 12.78 -12.27
N HIS A 9 8.62 12.24 -11.41
CA HIS A 9 8.34 10.98 -10.74
C HIS A 9 7.34 11.22 -9.61
N ASP A 10 6.38 10.30 -9.48
CA ASP A 10 5.40 10.31 -8.41
C ASP A 10 6.07 10.00 -7.07
N LYS A 11 5.44 10.48 -6.00
CA LYS A 11 5.90 10.22 -4.63
C LYS A 11 4.99 9.22 -3.95
N CYS A 12 5.58 8.36 -3.13
CA CYS A 12 4.84 7.45 -2.27
C CYS A 12 3.91 8.25 -1.36
N VAL A 13 2.61 7.91 -1.34
CA VAL A 13 1.62 8.63 -0.52
C VAL A 13 1.83 8.45 0.99
N VAL A 14 2.60 7.44 1.40
CA VAL A 14 2.88 7.14 2.82
C VAL A 14 4.17 7.83 3.27
N CYS A 15 5.30 7.51 2.63
CA CYS A 15 6.63 7.98 3.06
C CYS A 15 7.15 9.19 2.27
N HIS A 16 6.46 9.63 1.21
CA HIS A 16 6.83 10.73 0.34
C HIS A 16 8.15 10.57 -0.43
N GLU A 17 8.75 9.38 -0.43
CA GLU A 17 9.90 9.07 -1.27
C GLU A 17 9.51 9.04 -2.76
N ILE A 18 10.45 9.40 -3.61
CA ILE A 18 10.27 9.35 -5.06
C ILE A 18 10.19 7.88 -5.49
N THR A 19 9.16 7.55 -6.25
CA THR A 19 8.96 6.22 -6.83
C THR A 19 9.61 6.12 -8.21
N GLU A 20 9.71 4.91 -8.76
CA GLU A 20 10.21 4.70 -10.12
C GLU A 20 9.21 5.13 -11.21
N TYR A 21 7.94 5.32 -10.84
CA TYR A 21 6.87 5.66 -11.76
C TYR A 21 6.73 7.17 -11.90
N ALA A 22 6.49 7.62 -13.13
CA ALA A 22 6.28 9.01 -13.44
C ALA A 22 4.81 9.36 -13.63
N GLU A 23 4.47 10.63 -13.42
CA GLU A 23 3.08 11.13 -13.42
C GLU A 23 2.34 10.81 -14.74
N MET A 24 3.06 10.67 -15.85
CA MET A 24 2.47 10.31 -17.16
C MET A 24 2.45 8.82 -17.48
N ASP A 25 3.05 7.95 -16.66
CA ASP A 25 3.04 6.52 -16.93
C ASP A 25 1.61 5.97 -16.85
N HIS A 26 1.27 5.04 -17.72
CA HIS A 26 -0.09 4.49 -17.71
C HIS A 26 -0.33 3.70 -16.42
N ILE A 27 -1.48 3.90 -15.75
CA ILE A 27 -1.75 3.25 -14.45
C ILE A 27 -1.61 1.72 -14.48
N LEU A 28 -1.91 1.08 -15.63
CA LEU A 28 -1.79 -0.38 -15.78
C LEU A 28 -0.35 -0.91 -15.77
N VAL A 29 0.65 -0.05 -15.94
CA VAL A 29 2.07 -0.44 -15.88
C VAL A 29 2.73 -0.02 -14.57
N ARG A 30 1.98 0.55 -13.64
CA ARG A 30 2.49 0.99 -12.35
C ARG A 30 2.22 -0.07 -11.29
N ASP A 31 3.26 -0.73 -10.83
CA ASP A 31 3.14 -1.58 -9.66
C ASP A 31 2.82 -0.71 -8.42
N PHE A 32 2.08 -1.29 -7.48
CA PHE A 32 1.74 -0.67 -6.20
C PHE A 32 0.93 0.64 -6.28
N TYR A 33 0.34 0.93 -7.45
CA TYR A 33 -0.64 2.00 -7.58
C TYR A 33 -2.01 1.52 -7.09
N ILE A 34 -2.64 2.30 -6.20
CA ILE A 34 -3.98 2.02 -5.69
C ILE A 34 -4.92 3.09 -6.22
N GLU A 35 -5.92 2.68 -7.00
CA GLU A 35 -6.93 3.59 -7.55
C GLU A 35 -7.63 4.38 -6.45
N GLY A 36 -7.69 5.70 -6.61
CA GLY A 36 -8.29 6.62 -5.63
C GLY A 36 -7.40 6.96 -4.42
N VAL A 37 -6.28 6.26 -4.23
CA VAL A 37 -5.31 6.53 -3.14
C VAL A 37 -4.05 7.18 -3.69
N GLY A 38 -3.48 6.60 -4.76
CA GLY A 38 -2.25 7.07 -5.39
C GLY A 38 -1.14 6.02 -5.40
N GLN A 39 0.08 6.49 -5.69
CA GLN A 39 1.26 5.64 -5.84
C GLN A 39 1.90 5.31 -4.48
N LEU A 40 2.23 4.03 -4.24
CA LEU A 40 3.07 3.62 -3.11
C LEU A 40 4.46 3.18 -3.60
N CYS A 41 5.46 3.25 -2.72
CA CYS A 41 6.68 2.47 -2.90
C CYS A 41 6.45 1.02 -2.46
N GLN A 42 7.26 0.10 -2.95
CA GLN A 42 7.16 -1.32 -2.61
C GLN A 42 7.13 -1.56 -1.10
N VAL A 43 8.00 -0.88 -0.34
CA VAL A 43 8.11 -1.08 1.12
C VAL A 43 6.80 -0.74 1.83
N CYS A 44 6.17 0.39 1.48
CA CYS A 44 4.90 0.80 2.10
C CYS A 44 3.72 -0.05 1.64
N PHE A 45 3.75 -0.56 0.41
CA PHE A 45 2.74 -1.50 -0.08
C PHE A 45 2.84 -2.84 0.67
N ASP A 46 4.05 -3.37 0.82
CA ASP A 46 4.31 -4.61 1.52
C ASP A 46 3.99 -4.51 3.02
N SER A 47 4.20 -3.36 3.66
CA SER A 47 3.87 -3.17 5.08
C SER A 47 2.36 -3.18 5.33
N ALA A 48 1.59 -2.52 4.45
CA ALA A 48 0.12 -2.52 4.53
C ALA A 48 -0.45 -3.95 4.50
N SER A 49 0.14 -4.83 3.68
CA SER A 49 -0.30 -6.22 3.59
C SER A 49 -0.02 -7.07 4.84
N LYS A 50 0.99 -6.72 5.64
CA LYS A 50 1.44 -7.53 6.79
C LYS A 50 0.74 -7.15 8.09
N GLU A 51 0.49 -5.85 8.31
CA GLU A 51 -0.20 -5.39 9.50
C GLU A 51 -1.71 -5.72 9.43
N ASP A 52 -2.35 -5.54 8.27
CA ASP A 52 -3.79 -5.85 8.13
C ASP A 52 -4.12 -7.35 8.25
N GLN A 53 -3.21 -8.25 7.85
CA GLN A 53 -3.44 -9.70 7.98
C GLN A 53 -3.23 -10.21 9.41
N MET A 54 -2.30 -9.62 10.17
CA MET A 54 -2.08 -10.00 11.57
C MET A 54 -3.23 -9.55 12.49
N VAL A 55 -3.79 -8.36 12.26
CA VAL A 55 -4.95 -7.86 13.03
C VAL A 55 -6.16 -8.78 12.81
N ARG A 56 -6.49 -9.13 11.55
CA ARG A 56 -7.59 -10.04 11.25
C ARG A 56 -7.39 -11.45 11.80
N TYR A 57 -6.15 -11.96 11.79
CA TYR A 57 -5.85 -13.27 12.36
C TYR A 57 -5.97 -13.27 13.90
N GLU A 58 -5.50 -12.22 14.57
CA GLU A 58 -5.63 -12.10 16.02
C GLU A 58 -7.09 -11.90 16.47
N GLU A 59 -7.89 -11.15 15.70
CA GLU A 59 -9.35 -11.06 15.91
C GLU A 59 -10.04 -12.41 15.70
N SER A 60 -9.67 -13.15 14.64
CA SER A 60 -10.20 -14.49 14.38
C SER A 60 -9.88 -15.50 15.48
N LEU A 61 -8.74 -15.36 16.16
CA LEU A 61 -8.39 -16.22 17.31
C LEU A 61 -9.24 -15.91 18.55
N LYS A 62 -9.61 -14.63 18.76
CA LYS A 62 -10.44 -14.20 19.92
C LYS A 62 -11.90 -14.66 19.81
N GLU A 63 -12.38 -15.00 18.62
CA GLU A 63 -13.77 -15.44 18.39
C GLU A 63 -14.03 -16.91 18.76
N THR A 64 -12.97 -17.70 19.03
CA THR A 64 -13.09 -19.14 19.35
C THR A 64 -13.20 -19.47 20.85
N ASP A 65 -13.17 -18.47 21.74
CA ASP A 65 -13.27 -18.67 23.20
C ASP A 65 -14.72 -18.48 23.73
N TRP A 66 -15.67 -19.28 23.20
CA TRP A 66 -17.03 -19.41 23.78
C TRP A 66 -17.07 -20.57 24.78
N GLY A 67 -16.37 -20.43 25.92
CA GLY A 67 -16.18 -21.55 26.85
C GLY A 67 -16.17 -21.28 28.36
N HIS A 68 -16.36 -20.06 28.86
CA HIS A 68 -16.41 -19.82 30.32
C HIS A 68 -17.72 -19.18 30.76
N GLN A 69 -18.65 -20.00 31.26
CA GLN A 69 -19.66 -19.55 32.23
C GLN A 69 -18.95 -19.41 33.59
N PRO A 70 -18.85 -18.22 34.20
CA PRO A 70 -18.49 -18.13 35.60
C PRO A 70 -19.69 -18.60 36.45
N SER A 71 -19.41 -19.54 37.35
CA SER A 71 -20.29 -20.02 38.41
C SER A 71 -20.58 -18.96 39.47
#